data_AF-Q1IIB8-F1
#
_entry.id   AF-Q1IIB8-F1
#
_cell.length_a   1.000
_cell.length_b   1.000
_cell.length_c   1.000
_cell.angle_alpha   90.00
_cell.angle_beta   90.00
_cell.angle_gamma   90.00
#
_symmetry.space_group_name_H-M   'P 1'
#
loop_
_entity.id
_entity.type
_entity.pdbx_description
1 polymer ?
#
loop_
_entity_poly.entity_id
_entity_poly.type
_entity_poly.pdbx_seq_one_letter_code
_entity_poly.pdbx_strand_id
1 'polypeptide(L)'
;MPLLRRILLLLLLRTTVLACYQINVPFGEIHADGIAGVITLDDNPIKAATLELHVLTENSRQTSDKAVTWDKAVLQTARTDADGGFDFGVQKPGKYVILMTKPSYEPIKVELAAPSSQVNHEQLEVRFTADWCLRVAARSPKLR
;
A
#
# COMPACT_ATOMS: atom_id res chain seq x y z
N MET A 1 18.89 -38.97 -42.46
CA MET A 1 19.21 -37.57 -42.05
C MET A 1 18.21 -37.11 -40.99
N PRO A 2 18.53 -37.19 -39.69
CA PRO A 2 17.62 -36.87 -38.59
C PRO A 2 17.90 -35.45 -38.08
N LEU A 3 17.25 -34.44 -38.66
CA LEU A 3 17.45 -33.05 -38.23
C LEU A 3 16.14 -32.25 -38.06
N LEU A 4 15.00 -32.92 -38.04
CA LEU A 4 13.68 -32.26 -37.97
C LEU A 4 12.88 -32.56 -36.70
N ARG A 5 13.53 -33.04 -35.63
CA ARG A 5 12.84 -33.44 -34.37
C ARG A 5 13.17 -32.59 -33.15
N ARG A 6 13.95 -31.52 -33.30
CA ARG A 6 14.44 -30.71 -32.15
C ARG A 6 13.90 -29.28 -32.07
N ILE A 7 13.08 -28.81 -33.01
CA ILE A 7 12.68 -27.39 -33.07
C ILE A 7 11.27 -27.14 -32.48
N LEU A 8 10.45 -28.19 -32.26
CA LEU A 8 9.05 -28.01 -31.85
C LEU A 8 8.80 -28.05 -30.33
N LEU A 9 9.83 -27.86 -29.49
CA LEU A 9 9.68 -27.91 -28.02
C LEU A 9 10.24 -26.67 -27.29
N LEU A 10 10.34 -25.52 -27.98
CA LEU A 10 10.83 -24.27 -27.38
C LEU A 10 9.79 -23.13 -27.39
N LEU A 11 8.56 -23.37 -27.87
CA LEU A 11 7.50 -22.36 -28.02
C LEU A 11 6.43 -22.35 -26.91
N LEU A 12 6.68 -23.03 -25.78
CA LEU A 12 5.74 -23.09 -24.63
C LEU A 12 6.31 -22.54 -23.32
N LEU A 13 7.41 -21.79 -23.34
CA LEU A 13 7.71 -20.87 -22.24
C LEU A 13 6.87 -19.59 -22.43
N ARG A 14 5.55 -19.76 -22.40
CA ARG A 14 4.65 -18.62 -22.13
C ARG A 14 4.85 -18.29 -20.66
N THR A 15 5.74 -17.36 -20.37
CA THR A 15 5.73 -16.66 -19.09
C THR A 15 4.37 -16.00 -18.98
N THR A 16 3.45 -16.65 -18.26
CA THR A 16 2.17 -16.03 -17.90
C THR A 16 2.53 -14.83 -17.03
N VAL A 17 2.53 -13.64 -17.62
CA VAL A 17 2.49 -12.39 -16.86
C VAL A 17 1.09 -12.36 -16.25
N LEU A 18 0.95 -12.94 -15.06
CA LEU A 18 -0.27 -12.87 -14.29
C LEU A 18 -0.34 -11.45 -13.72
N ALA A 19 -1.03 -10.56 -14.44
CA ALA A 19 -1.45 -9.31 -13.86
C ALA A 19 -2.22 -9.63 -12.57
N CYS A 20 -1.80 -9.05 -11.46
CA CYS A 20 -2.39 -9.36 -10.17
C CYS A 20 -3.72 -8.60 -10.04
N TYR A 21 -4.83 -9.34 -9.96
CA TYR A 21 -6.18 -8.79 -9.90
C TYR A 21 -6.65 -8.69 -8.45
N GLN A 22 -6.81 -7.47 -7.93
CA GLN A 22 -7.28 -7.21 -6.57
C GLN A 22 -8.53 -6.33 -6.57
N ILE A 23 -9.70 -6.93 -6.35
CA ILE A 23 -10.96 -6.20 -6.22
C ILE A 23 -11.25 -5.75 -4.78
N ASN A 24 -10.68 -6.44 -3.79
CA ASN A 24 -11.03 -6.27 -2.38
C ASN A 24 -9.78 -6.19 -1.49
N VAL A 25 -8.99 -5.13 -1.65
CA VAL A 25 -7.88 -4.87 -0.70
C VAL A 25 -8.47 -4.33 0.61
N PRO A 26 -8.22 -4.97 1.76
CA PRO A 26 -8.71 -4.48 3.05
C PRO A 26 -8.04 -3.15 3.44
N PHE A 27 -8.56 -2.51 4.49
CA PHE A 27 -7.87 -1.38 5.11
C PHE A 27 -6.60 -1.88 5.81
N GLY A 28 -5.52 -1.09 5.74
CA GLY A 28 -4.45 -1.19 6.72
C GLY A 28 -4.92 -0.59 8.02
N GLU A 29 -5.27 -1.42 8.99
CA GLU A 29 -5.65 -0.99 10.32
C GLU A 29 -4.41 -0.88 11.21
N ILE A 30 -4.23 0.26 11.89
CA ILE A 30 -3.14 0.50 12.85
C ILE A 30 -3.66 1.16 14.13
N HIS A 31 -3.09 0.78 15.27
CA HIS A 31 -3.29 1.43 16.57
C HIS A 31 -2.10 2.33 16.92
N ALA A 32 -2.28 3.64 16.72
CA ALA A 32 -1.23 4.63 16.93
C ALA A 32 -1.82 6.04 17.11
N ASP A 33 -1.00 6.99 17.55
CA ASP A 33 -1.36 8.41 17.55
C ASP A 33 -1.25 9.05 16.17
N GLY A 34 -0.52 8.43 15.24
CA GLY A 34 -0.19 8.99 13.95
C GLY A 34 -0.07 7.95 12.85
N ILE A 35 0.04 8.43 11.62
CA ILE A 35 0.12 7.59 10.43
C ILE A 35 1.54 7.67 9.87
N ALA A 36 2.32 6.63 10.14
CA ALA A 36 3.67 6.47 9.63
C ALA A 36 3.86 5.04 9.13
N GLY A 37 4.86 4.82 8.27
CA GLY A 37 5.12 3.50 7.72
C GLY A 37 6.23 3.44 6.72
N VAL A 38 6.31 2.31 6.03
CA VAL A 38 7.25 2.04 4.94
C VAL A 38 6.49 1.59 3.69
N ILE A 39 6.96 2.02 2.52
CA ILE A 39 6.40 1.63 1.21
C ILE A 39 7.47 0.94 0.37
N THR A 40 7.17 -0.26 -0.12
CA THR A 40 8.06 -1.03 -1.01
C THR A 40 7.36 -1.44 -2.30
N LEU A 41 8.12 -1.61 -3.38
CA LEU A 41 7.72 -2.29 -4.62
C LEU A 41 8.66 -3.49 -4.85
N ASP A 42 8.09 -4.70 -4.94
CA ASP A 42 8.86 -5.95 -5.06
C ASP A 42 9.98 -6.02 -4.00
N ASP A 43 9.60 -5.74 -2.75
CA ASP A 43 10.46 -5.69 -1.57
C ASP A 43 11.58 -4.63 -1.60
N ASN A 44 11.64 -3.79 -2.63
CA ASN A 44 12.56 -2.66 -2.71
C ASN A 44 11.88 -1.38 -2.20
N PRO A 45 12.54 -0.56 -1.38
CA PRO A 45 11.98 0.72 -0.95
C PRO A 45 11.61 1.64 -2.12
N ILE A 46 10.39 2.19 -2.08
CA ILE A 46 10.01 3.24 -3.02
C ILE A 46 10.53 4.55 -2.47
N LYS A 47 11.64 5.03 -3.02
CA LYS A 47 12.29 6.27 -2.59
C LYS A 47 11.67 7.47 -3.27
N ALA A 48 11.57 8.59 -2.54
CA ALA A 48 11.16 9.87 -3.11
C ALA A 48 9.76 9.83 -3.77
N ALA A 49 8.88 8.93 -3.32
CA ALA A 49 7.47 8.92 -3.65
C ALA A 49 6.82 10.18 -3.05
N THR A 50 5.81 10.72 -3.73
CA THR A 50 5.00 11.82 -3.18
C THR A 50 3.67 11.24 -2.72
N LEU A 51 3.36 11.46 -1.45
CA LEU A 51 2.17 10.94 -0.80
C LEU A 51 1.29 12.10 -0.31
N GLU A 52 -0.01 11.94 -0.44
CA GLU A 52 -1.01 12.86 0.09
C GLU A 52 -1.98 12.11 0.99
N LEU A 53 -2.27 12.67 2.16
CA LEU A 53 -3.25 12.12 3.08
C LEU A 53 -4.60 12.81 2.89
N HIS A 54 -5.65 12.01 2.72
CA HIS A 54 -7.03 12.44 2.51
C HIS A 54 -7.98 11.70 3.46
N VAL A 55 -9.13 12.30 3.80
CA VAL A 55 -10.18 11.62 4.58
C VAL A 55 -11.04 10.75 3.65
N LEU A 56 -11.36 9.52 4.05
CA LEU A 56 -12.37 8.73 3.31
C LEU A 56 -13.76 9.35 3.43
N THR A 57 -14.46 9.42 2.30
CA THR A 57 -15.90 9.76 2.28
C THR A 57 -16.74 8.63 2.89
N GLU A 58 -17.88 8.97 3.50
CA GLU A 58 -18.75 8.04 4.25
C GLU A 58 -19.10 6.76 3.48
N ASN A 59 -19.41 6.89 2.19
CA ASN A 59 -19.79 5.76 1.34
C ASN A 59 -18.66 4.73 1.16
N SER A 60 -17.40 5.18 1.24
CA SER A 60 -16.21 4.33 1.11
C SER A 60 -15.70 3.81 2.46
N ARG A 61 -16.14 4.38 3.59
CA ARG A 61 -15.72 3.94 4.93
C ARG A 61 -16.22 2.54 5.29
N GLN A 62 -17.29 2.08 4.64
CA GLN A 62 -18.07 0.93 5.08
C GLN A 62 -17.65 -0.40 4.46
N THR A 63 -17.02 -0.42 3.28
CA THR A 63 -16.72 -1.67 2.55
C THR A 63 -15.40 -1.60 1.81
N SER A 64 -14.66 -2.71 1.76
CA SER A 64 -13.44 -2.85 0.94
C SER A 64 -13.70 -2.94 -0.57
N ASP A 65 -14.95 -3.24 -0.96
CA ASP A 65 -15.30 -3.80 -2.28
C ASP A 65 -15.84 -2.75 -3.26
N LYS A 66 -15.81 -1.46 -2.89
CA LYS A 66 -16.27 -0.34 -3.72
C LYS A 66 -15.10 0.50 -4.20
N ALA A 67 -15.30 1.17 -5.35
CA ALA A 67 -14.40 2.22 -5.81
C ALA A 67 -14.20 3.25 -4.69
N VAL A 68 -12.94 3.45 -4.29
CA VAL A 68 -12.59 4.29 -3.16
C VAL A 68 -12.78 5.75 -3.53
N THR A 69 -13.52 6.48 -2.70
CA THR A 69 -13.74 7.93 -2.82
C THR A 69 -13.31 8.63 -1.54
N TRP A 70 -12.54 9.69 -1.70
CA TRP A 70 -12.02 10.53 -0.61
C TRP A 70 -12.37 12.00 -0.82
N ASP A 71 -12.30 12.77 0.26
CA ASP A 71 -12.33 14.23 0.18
C ASP A 71 -11.11 14.71 -0.61
N LYS A 72 -11.28 15.66 -1.53
CA LYS A 72 -10.17 16.20 -2.34
C LYS A 72 -9.25 17.12 -1.55
N ALA A 73 -9.63 17.52 -0.34
CA ALA A 73 -8.79 18.30 0.54
C ALA A 73 -7.59 17.48 1.05
N VAL A 74 -6.39 17.90 0.65
CA VAL A 74 -5.14 17.33 1.15
C VAL A 74 -4.95 17.75 2.61
N LEU A 75 -4.94 16.79 3.53
CA LEU A 75 -4.68 17.05 4.95
C LEU A 75 -3.20 17.29 5.22
N GLN A 76 -2.35 16.44 4.64
CA GLN A 76 -0.90 16.44 4.80
C GLN A 76 -0.23 15.87 3.55
N THR A 77 1.03 16.22 3.35
CA THR A 77 1.89 15.62 2.33
C THR A 77 3.12 15.02 2.97
N ALA A 78 3.59 13.92 2.40
CA ALA A 78 4.84 13.29 2.80
C ALA A 78 5.65 12.90 1.57
N ARG A 79 6.97 12.78 1.77
CA ARG A 79 7.89 12.27 0.76
C ARG A 79 8.64 11.09 1.35
N THR A 80 8.64 9.96 0.66
CA THR A 80 9.34 8.78 1.19
C THR A 80 10.85 8.99 1.18
N ASP A 81 11.51 8.52 2.24
CA ASP A 81 12.96 8.62 2.39
C ASP A 81 13.72 7.52 1.60
N ALA A 82 15.03 7.37 1.87
CA ALA A 82 15.88 6.38 1.19
C ALA A 82 15.54 4.93 1.53
N ASP A 83 14.86 4.69 2.65
CA ASP A 83 14.40 3.39 3.14
C ASP A 83 12.90 3.18 2.86
N GLY A 84 12.27 4.12 2.14
CA GLY A 84 10.85 4.06 1.80
C GLY A 84 9.93 4.47 2.95
N GLY A 85 10.51 5.01 4.03
CA GLY A 85 9.80 5.49 5.21
C GLY A 85 9.03 6.77 4.92
N PHE A 86 7.87 6.93 5.53
CA PHE A 86 7.07 8.15 5.52
C PHE A 86 6.41 8.39 6.89
N ASP A 87 6.05 9.65 7.15
CA ASP A 87 5.36 10.06 8.37
C ASP A 87 4.42 11.24 8.07
N PHE A 88 3.14 11.11 8.43
CA PHE A 88 2.13 12.17 8.37
C PHE A 88 1.84 12.81 9.74
N GLY A 89 2.59 12.41 10.77
CA GLY A 89 2.44 12.87 12.15
C GLY A 89 1.15 12.41 12.80
N VAL A 90 0.80 13.08 13.89
CA VAL A 90 -0.39 12.79 14.71
C VAL A 90 -1.66 13.08 13.91
N GLN A 91 -2.58 12.12 13.91
CA GLN A 91 -3.89 12.22 13.25
C GLN A 91 -4.98 11.78 14.22
N LYS A 92 -6.20 12.28 14.01
CA LYS A 92 -7.35 11.80 14.80
C LYS A 92 -7.69 10.37 14.37
N PRO A 93 -8.19 9.51 15.26
CA PRO A 93 -8.71 8.21 14.85
C PRO A 93 -9.77 8.35 13.74
N GLY A 94 -9.68 7.51 12.71
CA GLY A 94 -10.54 7.62 11.53
C GLY A 94 -10.02 6.84 10.31
N LYS A 95 -10.76 6.96 9.21
CA LYS A 95 -10.45 6.29 7.94
C LYS A 95 -9.88 7.27 6.92
N TYR A 96 -8.74 6.90 6.34
CA TYR A 96 -7.92 7.74 5.48
C TYR A 96 -7.52 7.04 4.19
N VAL A 97 -7.28 7.83 3.14
CA VAL A 97 -6.58 7.40 1.94
C VAL A 97 -5.22 8.06 1.92
N ILE A 98 -4.17 7.27 1.77
CA ILE A 98 -2.88 7.76 1.30
C ILE A 98 -2.87 7.61 -0.21
N LEU A 99 -2.84 8.72 -0.95
CA LEU A 99 -2.71 8.73 -2.41
C LEU A 99 -1.24 8.90 -2.78
N MET A 100 -0.66 7.91 -3.46
CA MET A 100 0.70 8.02 -3.98
C MET A 100 0.72 8.76 -5.32
N THR A 101 0.69 10.08 -5.31
CA THR A 101 0.65 10.89 -6.55
C THR A 101 1.89 10.74 -7.44
N LYS A 102 2.98 10.19 -6.90
CA LYS A 102 4.13 9.70 -7.67
C LYS A 102 4.73 8.45 -7.00
N PRO A 103 5.02 7.36 -7.73
CA PRO A 103 4.98 7.26 -9.20
C PRO A 103 3.69 6.66 -9.79
N SER A 104 2.75 6.14 -9.00
CA SER A 104 1.72 5.23 -9.53
C SER A 104 0.26 5.68 -9.42
N TYR A 105 -0.04 6.72 -8.62
CA TYR A 105 -1.41 7.15 -8.29
C TYR A 105 -2.26 6.10 -7.54
N GLU A 106 -1.63 5.08 -6.95
CA GLU A 106 -2.35 4.06 -6.20
C GLU A 106 -2.88 4.59 -4.86
N PRO A 107 -4.17 4.35 -4.54
CA PRO A 107 -4.75 4.68 -3.25
C PRO A 107 -4.53 3.56 -2.23
N ILE A 108 -4.06 3.93 -1.04
CA ILE A 108 -3.86 3.02 0.09
C ILE A 108 -4.89 3.38 1.17
N LYS A 109 -5.79 2.44 1.48
CA LYS A 109 -6.80 2.61 2.51
C LYS A 109 -6.22 2.33 3.90
N VAL A 110 -6.44 3.25 4.84
CA VAL A 110 -5.93 3.17 6.21
C VAL A 110 -7.05 3.40 7.20
N GLU A 111 -7.09 2.61 8.25
CA GLU A 111 -7.91 2.85 9.43
C GLU A 111 -6.98 3.10 10.62
N LEU A 112 -6.98 4.33 11.13
CA LEU A 112 -6.26 4.69 12.33
C LEU A 112 -7.20 4.52 13.52
N ALA A 113 -6.96 3.50 14.32
CA ALA A 113 -7.63 3.30 15.59
C ALA A 113 -6.86 4.00 16.70
N ALA A 114 -7.58 4.41 17.76
CA ALA A 114 -6.94 4.97 18.94
C ALA A 114 -5.91 3.98 19.51
N PRO A 115 -4.77 4.48 20.04
CA PRO A 115 -3.82 3.63 20.72
C PRO A 115 -4.50 2.90 21.87
N SER A 116 -4.17 1.63 22.06
CA SER A 116 -4.65 0.86 23.20
C SER A 116 -3.53 0.74 24.23
N SER A 117 -3.87 0.52 25.50
CA SER A 117 -2.90 0.37 26.60
C SER A 117 -1.89 -0.78 26.40
N GLN A 118 -2.08 -1.60 25.36
CA GLN A 118 -1.24 -2.75 25.00
C GLN A 118 -0.43 -2.53 23.71
N VAL A 119 -0.80 -1.56 22.85
CA VAL A 119 -0.18 -1.32 21.54
C VAL A 119 -0.24 0.18 21.24
N ASN A 120 0.91 0.86 21.30
CA ASN A 120 0.94 2.32 21.15
C ASN A 120 1.58 2.85 19.87
N HIS A 121 2.35 2.06 19.11
CA HIS A 121 3.17 2.63 18.03
C HIS A 121 3.17 1.76 16.76
N GLU A 122 2.04 1.16 16.36
CA GLU A 122 2.01 0.44 15.08
C GLU A 122 2.33 1.37 13.92
N GLN A 123 3.03 0.81 12.93
CA GLN A 123 3.34 1.47 11.67
C GLN A 123 2.70 0.69 10.52
N LEU A 124 2.43 1.39 9.43
CA LEU A 124 1.99 0.77 8.19
C LEU A 124 3.16 0.08 7.50
N GLU A 125 2.91 -1.13 7.05
CA GLU A 125 3.74 -1.84 6.09
C GLU A 125 2.97 -1.94 4.77
N VAL A 126 3.33 -1.09 3.81
CA VAL A 126 2.71 -1.02 2.49
C VAL A 126 3.62 -1.72 1.49
N ARG A 127 3.15 -2.82 0.91
CA ARG A 127 3.89 -3.58 -0.10
C ARG A 127 3.13 -3.59 -1.40
N PHE A 128 3.74 -3.00 -2.42
CA PHE A 128 3.38 -3.21 -3.80
C PHE A 128 4.18 -4.37 -4.39
N THR A 129 3.56 -5.14 -5.29
CA THR A 129 4.20 -6.23 -6.01
C THR A 129 3.80 -6.20 -7.48
N ALA A 130 4.73 -6.56 -8.37
CA ALA A 130 4.53 -6.56 -9.82
C ALA A 130 3.90 -5.25 -10.32
N ASP A 131 2.78 -5.33 -11.02
CA ASP A 131 1.96 -4.25 -11.54
C ASP A 131 1.10 -3.58 -10.43
N TRP A 132 1.78 -3.11 -9.38
CA TRP A 132 1.22 -2.31 -8.28
C TRP A 132 0.16 -3.00 -7.43
N CYS A 133 0.28 -4.32 -7.27
CA CYS A 133 -0.59 -5.06 -6.36
C CYS A 133 -0.28 -4.76 -4.90
N LEU A 134 -1.29 -4.25 -4.18
CA LEU A 134 -1.20 -3.71 -2.84
C LEU A 134 -1.45 -4.77 -1.76
N ARG A 135 -0.55 -4.82 -0.78
CA ARG A 135 -0.78 -5.39 0.55
C ARG A 135 -0.48 -4.32 1.59
N VAL A 136 -1.33 -4.25 2.60
CA VAL A 136 -1.14 -3.33 3.73
C VAL A 136 -1.31 -4.12 5.01
N ALA A 137 -0.42 -3.92 5.96
CA ALA A 137 -0.49 -4.55 7.27
C ALA A 137 -0.01 -3.58 8.36
N ALA A 138 -0.44 -3.82 9.60
CA ALA A 138 0.20 -3.25 10.77
C ALA A 138 1.52 -3.96 11.04
N ARG A 139 2.52 -3.17 11.44
CA ARG A 139 3.79 -3.64 11.95
C ARG A 139 4.03 -3.02 13.31
N SER A 140 4.14 -3.86 14.34
CA SER A 140 4.61 -3.40 15.64
C SER A 140 6.13 -3.12 15.57
N PRO A 141 6.61 -1.95 16.02
CA PRO A 141 8.04 -1.71 16.13
C PRO A 141 8.63 -2.71 17.12
N LYS A 142 9.78 -3.30 16.77
CA LYS A 142 10.49 -4.17 17.70
C LYS A 142 10.83 -3.35 18.95
N LEU A 143 10.32 -3.79 20.10
CA LEU A 143 10.80 -3.31 21.40
C LEU A 143 12.32 -3.54 21.43
N ARG A 144 13.09 -2.46 21.60
CA ARG A 144 14.54 -2.54 21.81
C ARG A 144 14.84 -3.02 23.23
#